data_AF-J4HYK8-F1
#
_entry.id   AF-J4HYK8-F1
#
_cell.length_a   1.000
_cell.length_b   1.000
_cell.length_c   1.000
_cell.angle_alpha   90.00
_cell.angle_beta   90.00
_cell.angle_gamma   90.00
#
_symmetry.space_group_name_H-M   'P 1'
#
loop_
_entity.id
_entity.type
_entity.pdbx_description
1 polymer ?
#
loop_
_entity_poly.entity_id
_entity_poly.type
_entity_poly.pdbx_seq_one_letter_code
_entity_poly.pdbx_strand_id
1 'polypeptide(L)'
;MAFMCKKCKKAFRKDMSNYDESDEYCPHCDNHYVIEAKTPQAVLGVEGDDPRIDARMIKDDRVRQDPTRSVFVQDFTDNIG
;
A
#
# COMPACT_ATOMS: atom_id res chain seq x y z
N MET A 1 6.39 2.12 -31.98
CA MET A 1 7.28 2.29 -30.81
C MET A 1 8.29 1.15 -30.74
N ALA A 2 9.45 1.38 -30.14
CA ALA A 2 10.48 0.35 -29.93
C ALA A 2 10.56 0.02 -28.43
N PHE A 3 10.47 -1.26 -28.08
CA PHE A 3 10.47 -1.76 -26.71
C PHE A 3 11.56 -2.82 -26.53
N MET A 4 11.93 -3.09 -25.28
CA MET A 4 12.88 -4.13 -24.92
C MET A 4 12.26 -5.06 -23.88
N CYS A 5 12.24 -6.36 -24.18
CA CYS A 5 11.63 -7.34 -23.28
C CYS A 5 12.53 -7.62 -22.07
N LYS A 6 11.96 -7.56 -20.84
CA LYS A 6 12.71 -7.82 -19.60
C LYS A 6 13.20 -9.26 -19.48
N LYS A 7 12.40 -10.24 -19.92
CA LYS A 7 12.74 -11.67 -19.83
C LYS A 7 13.83 -12.06 -20.83
N CYS A 8 13.73 -11.53 -22.06
CA CYS A 8 14.48 -12.05 -23.21
C CYS A 8 15.54 -11.08 -23.74
N LYS A 9 15.54 -9.83 -23.24
CA LYS A 9 16.48 -8.75 -23.56
C LYS A 9 16.59 -8.40 -25.05
N LYS A 10 15.68 -8.93 -25.88
CA LYS A 10 15.58 -8.61 -27.31
C LYS A 10 14.75 -7.34 -27.47
N ALA A 11 15.22 -6.47 -28.35
CA ALA A 11 14.47 -5.30 -28.80
C ALA A 11 13.44 -5.73 -29.84
N PHE A 12 12.21 -5.21 -29.73
CA PHE A 12 11.14 -5.43 -30.70
C PHE A 12 10.46 -4.09 -31.00
N ARG A 13 9.80 -4.02 -32.16
CA ARG A 13 9.03 -2.84 -32.56
C ARG A 13 7.56 -3.25 -32.67
N LYS A 14 6.69 -2.41 -32.12
CA LYS A 14 5.24 -2.58 -32.17
C LYS A 14 4.60 -1.27 -32.61
N ASP A 15 3.67 -1.35 -33.55
CA ASP A 15 2.90 -0.19 -34.00
C ASP A 15 1.77 0.07 -33.01
N MET A 16 1.71 1.28 -32.46
CA MET A 16 0.73 1.64 -31.41
C MET A 16 -0.57 2.19 -31.99
N SER A 17 -0.66 2.34 -33.32
CA SER A 17 -1.88 2.83 -33.97
C SER A 17 -3.00 1.78 -33.97
N ASN A 18 -2.64 0.51 -34.05
CA ASN A 18 -3.56 -0.63 -33.96
C ASN A 18 -3.07 -1.51 -32.81
N TYR A 19 -3.75 -1.42 -31.67
CA TYR A 19 -3.39 -2.13 -30.46
C TYR A 19 -4.46 -3.16 -30.13
N ASP A 20 -4.10 -4.44 -30.17
CA ASP A 20 -5.00 -5.57 -29.89
C ASP A 20 -4.48 -6.40 -28.70
N GLU A 21 -5.31 -7.26 -28.11
CA GLU A 21 -4.95 -8.06 -26.91
C GLU A 21 -3.76 -9.00 -27.16
N SER A 22 -3.54 -9.42 -28.42
CA SER A 22 -2.37 -10.21 -28.82
C SER A 22 -1.06 -9.42 -28.71
N ASP A 23 -1.13 -8.10 -28.70
CA ASP A 23 0.02 -7.20 -28.73
C ASP A 23 0.55 -6.91 -27.34
N GLU A 24 -0.09 -7.38 -26.28
CA GLU A 24 0.37 -7.22 -24.90
C GLU A 24 1.58 -8.10 -24.57
N TYR A 25 1.94 -9.00 -25.48
CA TYR A 25 3.00 -9.99 -25.32
C TYR A 25 4.22 -9.66 -26.19
N CYS A 26 5.39 -10.01 -25.68
CA CYS A 26 6.61 -9.93 -26.47
C CYS A 26 6.64 -11.06 -27.53
N PRO A 27 6.86 -10.75 -28.83
CA PRO A 27 6.84 -11.74 -29.92
C PRO A 27 7.97 -12.78 -29.88
N HIS A 28 8.91 -12.65 -28.94
CA HIS A 28 10.05 -13.55 -28.81
C HIS A 28 9.92 -14.59 -27.71
N CYS A 29 9.05 -14.37 -26.71
CA CYS A 29 8.98 -15.24 -25.53
C CYS A 29 7.70 -15.09 -24.69
N ASP A 30 6.67 -14.49 -25.28
CA ASP A 30 5.32 -14.36 -24.72
C ASP A 30 5.28 -13.75 -23.32
N ASN A 31 6.24 -12.85 -23.04
CA ASN A 31 6.20 -12.08 -21.81
C ASN A 31 5.20 -10.95 -21.94
N HIS A 32 4.14 -10.96 -21.12
CA HIS A 32 3.21 -9.85 -20.96
C HIS A 32 3.97 -8.63 -20.43
N TYR A 33 3.98 -7.54 -21.20
CA TYR A 33 4.76 -6.34 -20.86
C TYR A 33 3.88 -5.17 -20.40
N VAL A 34 2.56 -5.32 -20.47
CA VAL A 34 1.60 -4.34 -19.98
C VAL A 34 1.42 -4.57 -18.48
N ILE A 35 1.66 -3.56 -17.67
CA ILE A 35 1.52 -3.66 -16.21
C ILE A 35 0.36 -2.77 -15.80
N GLU A 36 -0.51 -3.30 -14.94
CA GLU A 36 -1.61 -2.51 -14.38
C GLU A 36 -1.08 -1.30 -13.61
N ALA A 37 -1.78 -0.17 -13.78
CA ALA A 37 -1.45 1.05 -13.07
C ALA A 37 -1.69 0.85 -11.56
N LYS A 38 -0.66 1.10 -10.74
CA LYS A 38 -0.80 1.10 -9.28
C LYS A 38 -1.66 2.29 -8.86
N THR A 39 -2.86 2.03 -8.35
CA THR A 39 -3.73 3.05 -7.76
C THR A 39 -3.35 3.30 -6.30
N PRO A 40 -3.38 4.55 -5.81
CA PRO A 40 -3.18 4.82 -4.40
C PRO A 40 -4.35 4.24 -3.60
N GLN A 41 -4.08 3.25 -2.75
CA GLN A 41 -5.06 2.76 -1.79
C GLN A 41 -5.06 3.68 -0.58
N ALA A 42 -6.25 4.06 -0.10
CA ALA A 42 -6.39 4.81 1.13
C ALA A 42 -5.98 3.93 2.32
N VAL A 43 -4.74 4.11 2.78
CA VAL A 43 -4.23 3.47 4.00
C VAL A 43 -4.42 4.47 5.15
N LEU A 44 -5.17 4.09 6.20
CA LEU A 44 -5.15 4.84 7.45
C LEU A 44 -3.82 4.58 8.14
N GLY A 45 -2.93 5.56 8.14
CA GLY A 45 -1.77 5.59 9.03
C GLY A 45 -2.19 6.15 10.38
N VAL A 46 -1.96 5.41 11.46
CA VAL A 46 -2.04 5.93 12.81
C VAL A 46 -0.63 6.42 13.16
N GLU A 47 -0.44 7.74 13.21
CA GLU A 47 0.81 8.33 13.69
C GLU A 47 0.92 8.10 15.20
N GLY A 48 1.87 7.29 15.61
CA GLY A 48 2.24 7.10 17.01
C GLY A 48 3.61 7.72 17.24
N ASP A 49 3.71 8.61 18.23
CA ASP A 49 4.98 9.13 18.72
C ASP A 49 5.86 8.02 19.31
N ASP A 50 7.11 8.35 19.66
CA ASP A 50 8.04 7.39 20.29
C ASP A 50 7.37 6.74 21.52
N PRO A 51 7.27 5.40 21.56
CA PRO A 51 6.59 4.68 22.65
C PRO A 51 7.23 4.87 24.02
N ARG A 52 8.45 5.42 24.10
CA ARG A 52 9.09 5.80 25.38
C ARG A 52 8.58 7.13 25.93
N ILE A 53 8.12 8.02 25.05
CA ILE A 53 7.58 9.34 25.40
C ILE A 53 6.07 9.22 25.62
N ASP A 54 5.38 8.49 24.74
CA ASP A 54 3.94 8.24 24.83
C ASP A 54 3.60 6.76 24.64
N ALA A 55 3.37 6.05 25.76
CA ALA A 55 3.00 4.64 25.76
C ALA A 55 1.49 4.40 25.56
N ARG A 56 0.66 5.42 25.28
CA ARG A 56 -0.81 5.27 25.19
C ARG A 56 -1.26 4.35 24.04
N MET A 57 -0.45 4.23 22.99
CA MET A 57 -0.73 3.35 21.85
C MET A 57 -0.34 1.88 22.10
N ILE A 58 0.40 1.59 23.18
CA ILE A 58 0.85 0.23 23.51
C ILE A 58 0.02 -0.32 24.66
N LYS A 59 -0.55 -1.50 24.45
CA LYS A 59 -1.24 -2.23 25.51
C LYS A 59 -0.23 -2.96 26.40
N ASP A 60 -0.18 -2.61 27.68
CA ASP A 60 0.54 -3.38 28.71
C ASP A 60 -0.44 -4.29 29.46
N ASP A 61 -0.24 -5.61 29.35
CA ASP A 61 -1.11 -6.61 29.99
C ASP A 61 -0.86 -6.76 31.51
N ARG A 62 0.17 -6.13 32.07
CA ARG A 62 0.46 -6.18 33.52
C ARG A 62 -0.35 -5.18 34.33
N VAL A 63 -0.87 -4.14 33.69
CA VAL A 63 -1.59 -3.05 34.33
C VAL A 63 -3.08 -3.39 34.35
N ARG A 64 -3.72 -3.29 35.53
CA ARG A 64 -5.17 -3.47 35.65
C ARG A 64 -5.88 -2.40 34.83
N GLN A 65 -6.64 -2.80 33.81
CA GLN A 65 -7.40 -1.86 32.98
C GLN A 65 -8.47 -1.14 33.82
N ASP A 66 -8.53 0.17 33.64
CA ASP A 66 -9.57 1.00 34.23
C ASP A 66 -10.83 0.94 33.34
N PRO A 67 -12.00 0.52 33.87
CA PRO A 67 -13.25 0.48 33.09
C PRO A 67 -13.69 1.84 32.56
N THR A 68 -13.24 2.95 33.17
CA THR A 68 -13.54 4.32 32.72
C THR A 68 -12.80 4.74 31.45
N ARG A 69 -11.78 4.00 31.01
CA ARG A 69 -11.07 4.23 29.73
C ARG A 69 -11.67 3.41 28.57
N SER A 70 -12.81 2.77 28.80
CA SER A 70 -13.50 2.02 27.75
C SER A 70 -14.24 2.97 26.81
N VAL A 71 -14.33 2.60 25.53
CA VAL A 71 -15.07 3.36 24.50
C VAL A 71 -16.55 3.54 24.87
N PHE A 72 -17.06 2.74 25.81
CA PHE A 72 -18.45 2.74 26.24
C PHE A 72 -18.72 3.69 27.43
N VAL A 73 -17.69 4.20 28.11
CA VAL A 73 -17.79 5.13 29.23
C VAL A 73 -16.78 6.24 28.98
N GLN A 74 -17.13 7.25 28.17
CA GLN A 74 -16.20 8.30 27.76
C GLN A 74 -16.31 9.52 28.69
N ASP A 75 -15.40 9.63 29.66
CA ASP A 75 -15.13 10.90 30.35
C ASP A 75 -14.02 11.66 29.58
N PHE A 76 -14.38 12.82 29.02
CA PHE A 76 -13.48 13.63 28.17
C PHE A 76 -12.68 14.69 28.92
N THR A 77 -12.74 14.69 30.25
CA THR A 77 -12.11 15.71 31.11
C THR A 77 -10.58 15.72 31.00
N ASP A 78 -9.98 14.58 30.68
CA ASP A 78 -8.52 14.42 30.58
C ASP A 78 -7.94 14.89 29.24
N ASN A 79 -8.79 15.19 28.25
CA ASN A 79 -8.38 15.61 26.90
C ASN A 79 -8.43 17.14 26.70
N ILE A 80 -8.83 17.89 27.74
CA ILE A 80 -8.85 19.36 27.72
C ILE A 80 -7.62 19.83 28.51
N GLY A 81 -6.48 19.88 27.81
CA GLY A 81 -5.30 20.63 28.21
C GLY A 81 -5.13 21.84 27.30
#